data_AF-A0A7S2BBN7-F1
#
_entry.id   AF-A0A7S2BBN7-F1
#
_cell.length_a   1.000
_cell.length_b   1.000
_cell.length_c   1.000
_cell.angle_alpha   90.00
_cell.angle_beta   90.00
_cell.angle_gamma   90.00
#
_symmetry.space_group_name_H-M   'P 1'
#
loop_
_entity.id
_entity.type
_entity.pdbx_description
1 polymer ?
#
loop_
_entity_poly.entity_id
_entity_poly.type
_entity_poly.pdbx_seq_one_letter_code
_entity_poly.pdbx_strand_id
1 'polypeptide(L)'
;MLDVMQIFGRAGRPQFDTSGEATMITSHTALPRYLQLLTRQAAIESNFLKQLEDHLNAEVSSGTVTNIDEGVAWLSYTYLYIRMLKNPLCYGLNFEAREMDPQLEAARYDKIKAAAKRLDEQRMLRYDPRSGNLAATDLGRTASHFYIRSASIETFNRMNMGASAMSDDDALNILCHASEFENVKVRPEELPEMDKVKKECPLEVKSPVEEAAGKVSVLLQAYVSQVRV
;
A
#
# COMPACT_ATOMS: atom_id res chain seq x y z
N MET A 1 12.68 10.64 4.68
CA MET A 1 12.46 11.96 5.32
C MET A 1 13.00 11.92 6.73
N LEU A 2 12.52 10.95 7.53
CA LEU A 2 12.98 10.71 8.90
C LEU A 2 14.48 10.43 8.96
N ASP A 3 15.04 9.62 8.06
CA ASP A 3 16.45 9.21 8.15
C ASP A 3 17.42 10.39 8.01
N VAL A 4 17.20 11.29 7.04
CA VAL A 4 18.07 12.47 6.85
C VAL A 4 17.97 13.42 8.04
N MET A 5 16.76 13.70 8.53
CA MET A 5 16.58 14.55 9.73
C MET A 5 17.17 13.90 10.98
N GLN A 6 17.08 12.57 11.13
CA GLN A 6 17.70 11.85 12.24
C GLN A 6 19.22 11.87 12.17
N ILE A 7 19.82 11.72 10.97
CA ILE A 7 21.26 11.82 10.76
C ILE A 7 21.74 13.24 11.11
N PHE A 8 21.05 14.27 10.60
CA PHE A 8 21.39 15.67 10.87
C PHE A 8 21.17 16.05 12.34
N GLY A 9 20.15 15.48 12.99
CA GLY A 9 19.89 15.68 14.42
C GLY A 9 20.97 15.10 15.35
N ARG A 10 21.89 14.28 14.83
CA ARG A 10 23.08 13.80 15.56
C ARG A 10 24.30 14.71 15.38
N ALA A 11 24.21 15.76 14.55
CA ALA A 11 25.32 16.67 14.33
C ALA A 11 25.46 17.67 15.49
N GLY A 12 26.59 17.58 16.20
CA GLY A 12 26.90 18.41 17.37
C GLY A 12 26.43 17.78 18.69
N ARG A 13 27.29 17.85 19.71
CA ARG A 13 26.99 17.36 21.06
C ARG A 13 26.49 18.52 21.93
N PRO A 14 25.25 18.44 22.47
CA PRO A 14 24.60 19.57 23.17
C PRO A 14 25.36 20.18 24.37
N GLN A 15 26.34 19.48 24.92
CA GLN A 15 27.12 19.90 26.09
C GLN A 15 28.59 20.24 25.80
N PHE A 16 29.10 19.93 24.60
CA PHE A 16 30.53 20.04 24.28
C PHE A 16 30.80 20.97 23.11
N ASP A 17 29.91 20.99 22.12
CA ASP A 17 30.12 21.71 20.86
C ASP A 17 29.24 22.97 20.84
N THR A 18 29.79 24.10 20.39
CA THR A 18 29.05 25.37 20.23
C THR A 18 28.16 25.38 18.98
N SER A 19 28.44 24.50 18.02
CA SER A 19 27.68 24.33 16.78
C SER A 19 27.88 22.91 16.24
N GLY A 20 26.85 22.37 15.59
CA GLY A 20 26.94 21.12 14.83
C GLY A 20 27.06 21.40 13.33
N GLU A 21 27.92 20.65 12.64
CA GLU A 21 28.05 20.72 11.18
C GLU A 21 27.65 19.38 10.56
N ALA A 22 26.84 19.42 9.50
CA ALA A 22 26.40 18.25 8.75
C ALA A 22 26.52 18.54 7.25
N THR A 23 27.24 17.69 6.53
CA THR A 23 27.41 17.81 5.07
C THR A 23 26.62 16.70 4.37
N MET A 24 25.76 17.06 3.42
CA MET A 24 25.03 16.11 2.58
C MET A 24 25.56 16.16 1.15
N ILE A 25 25.92 14.99 0.62
CA ILE A 25 26.33 14.80 -0.77
C ILE A 25 25.13 14.23 -1.54
N THR A 26 24.68 14.91 -2.58
CA THR A 26 23.53 14.50 -3.41
C THR A 26 23.71 14.99 -4.85
N SER A 27 22.93 14.44 -5.78
CA SER A 27 22.82 14.98 -7.14
C SER A 27 22.22 16.39 -7.13
N HIS A 28 22.58 17.20 -8.12
CA HIS A 28 22.02 18.55 -8.29
C HIS A 28 20.48 18.52 -8.48
N THR A 29 19.95 17.48 -9.13
CA THR A 29 18.50 17.32 -9.34
C THR A 29 17.72 17.10 -8.05
N ALA A 30 18.30 16.42 -7.07
CA ALA A 30 17.66 16.15 -5.78
C ALA A 30 17.91 17.25 -4.73
N LEU A 31 18.85 18.16 -4.98
CA LEU A 31 19.22 19.24 -4.06
C LEU A 31 18.00 20.12 -3.65
N PRO A 32 17.13 20.60 -4.56
CA PRO A 32 15.99 21.42 -4.18
C PRO A 32 15.02 20.70 -3.24
N ARG A 33 14.81 19.38 -3.46
CA ARG A 33 13.97 18.55 -2.59
C ARG A 33 14.53 18.51 -1.18
N TYR A 34 15.81 18.18 -1.02
CA TYR A 34 16.43 18.11 0.31
C TYR A 34 16.55 19.48 0.99
N LEU A 35 16.85 20.55 0.25
CA LEU A 35 16.84 21.91 0.78
C LEU A 35 15.45 22.31 1.27
N GLN A 36 14.39 22.05 0.50
CA GLN A 36 13.02 22.31 0.96
C GLN A 36 12.69 21.51 2.21
N LEU A 37 13.13 20.25 2.30
CA LEU A 37 12.90 19.41 3.48
C LEU A 37 13.62 19.91 4.73
N LEU A 38 14.82 20.49 4.60
CA LEU A 38 15.61 21.00 5.73
C LEU A 38 15.20 22.43 6.14
N THR A 39 14.75 23.24 5.19
CA THR A 39 14.51 24.69 5.41
C THR A 39 13.04 25.07 5.50
N ARG A 40 12.12 24.31 4.87
CA ARG A 40 10.68 24.58 4.91
C ARG A 40 9.98 23.52 5.73
N GLN A 41 9.05 23.96 6.59
CA GLN A 41 8.04 23.09 7.17
C GLN A 41 7.05 22.71 6.06
N ALA A 42 7.39 21.71 5.25
CA ALA A 42 6.40 21.11 4.35
C ALA A 42 5.25 20.57 5.19
N ALA A 43 4.00 20.94 4.85
CA ALA A 43 2.85 20.44 5.57
C ALA A 43 2.78 18.92 5.43
N ILE A 44 2.65 18.21 6.55
CA ILE A 44 2.46 16.76 6.53
C ILE A 44 1.06 16.46 6.00
N GLU A 45 0.98 15.85 4.83
CA GLU A 45 -0.28 15.43 4.21
C GLU A 45 -0.58 13.94 4.49
N SER A 46 -1.87 13.60 4.56
CA SER A 46 -2.33 12.21 4.69
C SER A 46 -2.19 11.44 3.38
N ASN A 47 -1.65 10.21 3.46
CA ASN A 47 -1.60 9.25 2.35
C ASN A 47 -2.70 8.16 2.45
N PHE A 48 -3.63 8.30 3.42
CA PHE A 48 -4.62 7.28 3.79
C PHE A 48 -5.56 6.88 2.65
N LEU A 49 -5.89 7.80 1.73
CA LEU A 49 -6.76 7.51 0.58
C LEU A 49 -6.27 6.35 -0.28
N LYS A 50 -4.95 6.14 -0.37
CA LYS A 50 -4.37 5.05 -1.17
C LYS A 50 -4.61 3.68 -0.57
N GLN A 51 -4.91 3.61 0.72
CA GLN A 51 -5.11 2.37 1.48
C GLN A 51 -6.50 2.33 2.12
N LEU A 52 -7.43 3.17 1.64
CA LEU A 52 -8.77 3.30 2.23
C LEU A 52 -9.53 1.96 2.21
N GLU A 53 -9.38 1.18 1.15
CA GLU A 53 -10.02 -0.13 1.02
C GLU A 53 -9.53 -1.12 2.08
N ASP A 54 -8.21 -1.23 2.25
CA ASP A 54 -7.61 -2.14 3.22
C ASP A 54 -8.06 -1.80 4.64
N HIS A 55 -8.03 -0.50 4.98
CA HIS A 55 -8.46 -0.03 6.28
C HIS A 55 -9.97 -0.20 6.49
N LEU A 56 -10.80 0.09 5.49
CA LEU A 56 -12.25 -0.12 5.59
C LEU A 56 -12.58 -1.61 5.78
N ASN A 57 -11.93 -2.49 5.01
CA ASN A 57 -12.10 -3.93 5.16
C ASN A 57 -11.71 -4.41 6.57
N ALA A 58 -10.65 -3.83 7.15
CA ALA A 58 -10.24 -4.17 8.51
C ALA A 58 -11.28 -3.77 9.56
N GLU A 59 -11.84 -2.56 9.46
CA GLU A 59 -12.89 -2.10 10.38
C GLU A 59 -14.17 -2.92 10.26
N VAL A 60 -14.59 -3.25 9.02
CA VAL A 60 -15.76 -4.11 8.79
C VAL A 60 -15.50 -5.53 9.30
N SER A 61 -14.28 -6.05 9.14
CA SER A 61 -13.89 -7.37 9.67
C SER A 61 -13.88 -7.41 11.20
N SER A 62 -13.53 -6.29 11.85
CA SER A 62 -13.54 -6.15 13.31
C SER A 62 -14.95 -5.95 13.89
N GLY A 63 -15.93 -5.58 13.05
CA GLY A 63 -17.30 -5.26 13.46
C GLY A 63 -17.50 -3.83 13.95
N THR A 64 -16.47 -2.97 13.88
CA THR A 64 -16.56 -1.54 14.24
C THR A 64 -17.40 -0.75 13.25
N VAL A 65 -17.38 -1.14 11.97
CA VAL A 65 -18.16 -0.53 10.89
C VAL A 65 -19.07 -1.58 10.27
N THR A 66 -20.38 -1.37 10.31
CA THR A 66 -21.40 -2.32 9.83
C THR A 66 -22.23 -1.76 8.68
N ASN A 67 -22.13 -0.46 8.39
CA ASN A 67 -22.85 0.21 7.31
C ASN A 67 -22.06 1.42 6.80
N ILE A 68 -22.50 2.00 5.68
CA ILE A 68 -21.85 3.16 5.05
C ILE A 68 -21.80 4.37 5.99
N ASP A 69 -22.88 4.66 6.73
CA ASP A 69 -22.95 5.84 7.60
C ASP A 69 -21.94 5.75 8.77
N GLU A 70 -21.80 4.56 9.36
CA GLU A 70 -20.73 4.26 10.31
C GLU A 70 -19.34 4.41 9.68
N GLY A 71 -19.17 4.01 8.41
CA GLY A 71 -17.93 4.22 7.67
C GLY A 71 -17.62 5.72 7.45
N VAL A 72 -18.63 6.54 7.20
CA VAL A 72 -18.49 8.00 7.07
C VAL A 72 -18.11 8.65 8.40
N ALA A 73 -18.72 8.19 9.51
CA ALA A 73 -18.36 8.62 10.86
C ALA A 73 -16.93 8.18 11.22
N TRP A 74 -16.56 6.94 10.91
CA TRP A 74 -15.22 6.40 11.11
C TRP A 74 -14.16 7.28 10.42
N LEU A 75 -14.40 7.66 9.17
CA LEU A 75 -13.48 8.47 8.39
C LEU A 75 -13.24 9.86 9.03
N SER A 76 -14.21 10.40 9.77
CA SER A 76 -14.06 11.66 10.52
C SER A 76 -13.05 11.59 11.67
N TYR A 77 -12.73 10.40 12.20
CA TYR A 77 -11.70 10.24 13.23
C TYR A 77 -10.27 10.21 12.66
N THR A 78 -10.12 10.20 11.34
CA THR A 78 -8.82 10.03 10.69
C THR A 78 -8.08 11.35 10.48
N TYR A 79 -6.75 11.29 10.39
CA TYR A 79 -5.94 12.43 9.97
C TYR A 79 -6.28 12.92 8.56
N LEU A 80 -6.75 12.01 7.68
CA LEU A 80 -7.22 12.35 6.34
C LEU A 80 -8.35 13.38 6.38
N TYR A 81 -9.35 13.20 7.24
CA TYR A 81 -10.46 14.13 7.34
C TYR A 81 -10.00 15.54 7.68
N ILE A 82 -9.14 15.67 8.70
CA ILE A 82 -8.57 16.97 9.11
C ILE A 82 -7.80 17.62 7.95
N ARG A 83 -7.05 16.84 7.16
CA ARG A 83 -6.30 17.36 6.01
C ARG A 83 -7.20 17.71 4.82
N MET A 84 -8.25 16.94 4.56
CA MET A 84 -9.24 17.26 3.53
C MET A 84 -9.94 18.59 3.81
N LEU A 85 -10.23 18.90 5.08
CA LEU A 85 -10.77 20.20 5.47
C LEU A 85 -9.76 21.32 5.21
N LYS A 86 -8.50 21.15 5.62
CA LYS A 86 -7.47 22.20 5.52
C LYS A 86 -6.96 22.45 4.10
N ASN A 87 -6.83 21.40 3.29
CA ASN A 87 -6.26 21.44 1.94
C ASN A 87 -7.06 20.54 0.98
N PRO A 88 -8.31 20.90 0.63
CA PRO A 88 -9.20 20.04 -0.17
C PRO A 88 -8.63 19.70 -1.56
N LEU A 89 -7.92 20.65 -2.19
CA LEU A 89 -7.32 20.44 -3.52
C LEU A 89 -6.36 19.26 -3.57
N CYS A 90 -5.56 19.05 -2.51
CA CYS A 90 -4.62 17.93 -2.42
C CYS A 90 -5.32 16.56 -2.46
N TYR A 91 -6.63 16.52 -2.17
CA TYR A 91 -7.45 15.32 -2.11
C TYR A 91 -8.47 15.22 -3.24
N GLY A 92 -8.30 16.03 -4.30
CA GLY A 92 -9.16 16.06 -5.48
C GLY A 92 -10.53 16.69 -5.22
N LEU A 93 -10.64 17.54 -4.19
CA LEU A 93 -11.86 18.30 -3.89
C LEU A 93 -11.68 19.76 -4.30
N ASN A 94 -12.69 20.33 -4.95
CA ASN A 94 -12.70 21.76 -5.31
C ASN A 94 -12.95 22.62 -4.06
N PHE A 95 -12.52 23.88 -4.08
CA PHE A 95 -12.79 24.81 -2.98
C PHE A 95 -14.28 25.05 -2.75
N GLU A 96 -15.06 25.13 -3.84
CA GLU A 96 -16.52 25.28 -3.81
C GLU A 96 -17.21 24.12 -3.08
N ALA A 97 -16.63 22.92 -3.14
CA ALA A 97 -17.17 21.75 -2.43
C ALA A 97 -17.14 21.97 -0.91
N ARG A 98 -16.15 22.69 -0.38
CA ARG A 98 -16.09 23.03 1.05
C ARG A 98 -17.08 24.12 1.43
N GLU A 99 -17.39 25.05 0.53
CA GLU A 99 -18.40 26.08 0.82
C GLU A 99 -19.81 25.49 0.87
N MET A 100 -20.11 24.55 -0.03
CA MET A 100 -21.40 23.85 -0.07
C MET A 100 -21.52 22.73 0.97
N ASP A 101 -20.41 22.06 1.30
CA ASP A 101 -20.33 20.99 2.28
C ASP A 101 -19.20 21.26 3.28
N PRO A 102 -19.44 22.13 4.30
CA PRO A 102 -18.40 22.54 5.25
C PRO A 102 -17.77 21.39 6.03
N GLN A 103 -18.54 20.31 6.21
CA GLN A 103 -18.07 19.12 6.89
C GLN A 103 -17.56 18.05 5.93
N LEU A 104 -17.66 18.21 4.61
CA LEU A 104 -17.28 17.20 3.61
C LEU A 104 -18.01 15.85 3.79
N GLU A 105 -19.25 15.87 4.27
CA GLU A 105 -20.05 14.67 4.49
C GLU A 105 -20.33 13.91 3.19
N ALA A 106 -20.79 14.60 2.14
CA ALA A 106 -21.07 13.97 0.85
C ALA A 106 -19.78 13.41 0.23
N ALA A 107 -18.67 14.16 0.33
CA ALA A 107 -17.38 13.72 -0.16
C ALA A 107 -16.84 12.48 0.59
N ARG A 108 -17.09 12.35 1.89
CA ARG A 108 -16.74 11.14 2.66
C ARG A 108 -17.64 9.97 2.29
N TYR A 109 -18.95 10.22 2.16
CA TYR A 109 -19.92 9.23 1.73
C TYR A 109 -19.54 8.60 0.39
N ASP A 110 -19.22 9.41 -0.62
CA ASP A 110 -18.81 8.93 -1.94
C ASP A 110 -17.53 8.08 -1.88
N LYS A 111 -16.56 8.47 -1.05
CA LYS A 111 -15.31 7.72 -0.87
C LYS A 111 -15.54 6.37 -0.20
N ILE A 112 -16.32 6.32 0.87
CA ILE A 112 -16.66 5.07 1.58
C ILE A 112 -17.48 4.15 0.68
N LYS A 113 -18.49 4.70 -0.01
CA LYS A 113 -19.32 3.96 -0.96
C LYS A 113 -18.50 3.38 -2.11
N ALA A 114 -17.59 4.16 -2.68
CA ALA A 114 -16.71 3.69 -3.75
C ALA A 114 -15.77 2.57 -3.26
N ALA A 115 -15.19 2.71 -2.06
CA ALA A 115 -14.34 1.67 -1.47
C ALA A 115 -15.13 0.39 -1.17
N ALA A 116 -16.31 0.51 -0.56
CA ALA A 116 -17.19 -0.63 -0.27
C ALA A 116 -17.59 -1.38 -1.55
N LYS A 117 -17.92 -0.65 -2.62
CA LYS A 117 -18.25 -1.26 -3.92
C LYS A 117 -17.07 -2.04 -4.51
N ARG A 118 -15.86 -1.47 -4.49
CA ARG A 118 -14.66 -2.17 -4.98
C ARG A 118 -14.34 -3.43 -4.16
N LEU A 119 -14.47 -3.34 -2.84
CA LEU A 119 -14.27 -4.49 -1.95
C LEU A 119 -15.31 -5.61 -2.17
N ASP A 120 -16.56 -5.25 -2.52
CA ASP A 120 -17.60 -6.23 -2.89
C ASP A 120 -17.31 -6.89 -4.24
N GLU A 121 -16.88 -6.11 -5.24
CA GLU A 121 -16.41 -6.61 -6.55
C GLU A 121 -15.23 -7.60 -6.38
N GLN A 122 -14.31 -7.30 -5.46
CA GLN A 122 -13.19 -8.16 -5.06
C GLN A 122 -13.59 -9.31 -4.11
N ARG A 123 -14.87 -9.48 -3.79
CA ARG A 123 -15.42 -10.52 -2.90
C ARG A 123 -14.86 -10.48 -1.46
N MET A 124 -14.25 -9.38 -1.05
CA MET A 124 -13.73 -9.19 0.31
C MET A 124 -14.83 -8.75 1.29
N LEU A 125 -15.77 -7.95 0.81
CA LEU A 125 -16.96 -7.57 1.55
C LEU A 125 -18.23 -8.00 0.81
N ARG A 126 -19.37 -7.91 1.50
CA ARG A 126 -20.71 -7.88 0.93
C ARG A 126 -21.32 -6.53 1.22
N TYR A 127 -21.72 -5.83 0.17
CA TYR A 127 -22.34 -4.52 0.25
C TYR A 127 -23.78 -4.58 -0.27
N ASP A 128 -24.75 -4.16 0.54
CA ASP A 128 -26.15 -3.99 0.10
C ASP A 128 -26.42 -2.52 -0.27
N PRO A 129 -26.58 -2.17 -1.57
CA PRO A 129 -26.81 -0.80 -1.99
C PRO A 129 -28.11 -0.17 -1.49
N ARG A 130 -29.10 -0.98 -1.08
CA ARG A 130 -30.39 -0.49 -0.62
C ARG A 130 -30.35 -0.09 0.85
N SER A 131 -29.77 -0.93 1.70
CA SER A 131 -29.66 -0.66 3.14
C SER A 131 -28.39 0.07 3.54
N GLY A 132 -27.35 0.04 2.70
CA GLY A 132 -26.02 0.55 3.05
C GLY A 132 -25.23 -0.39 3.97
N ASN A 133 -25.73 -1.60 4.24
CA ASN A 133 -25.07 -2.55 5.13
C ASN A 133 -23.82 -3.16 4.51
N LEU A 134 -22.83 -3.41 5.37
CA LEU A 134 -21.55 -4.02 5.04
C LEU A 134 -21.35 -5.27 5.90
N ALA A 135 -20.89 -6.35 5.27
CA ALA A 135 -20.51 -7.56 5.99
C ALA A 135 -19.20 -8.13 5.43
N ALA A 136 -18.28 -8.49 6.33
CA ALA A 136 -17.02 -9.12 5.92
C ALA A 136 -17.25 -10.56 5.45
N THR A 137 -16.61 -10.94 4.34
CA THR A 137 -16.48 -12.34 3.91
C THR A 137 -15.27 -12.98 4.60
N ASP A 138 -15.15 -14.30 4.53
CA ASP A 138 -13.97 -14.99 5.07
C ASP A 138 -12.68 -14.61 4.34
N LEU A 139 -12.78 -14.27 3.05
CA LEU A 139 -11.68 -13.71 2.27
C LEU A 139 -11.25 -12.34 2.81
N GLY A 140 -12.22 -11.44 3.07
CA GLY A 140 -11.96 -10.13 3.67
C GLY A 140 -11.35 -10.24 5.07
N ARG A 141 -11.86 -11.15 5.91
CA ARG A 141 -11.29 -11.43 7.24
C ARG A 141 -9.85 -11.93 7.14
N THR A 142 -9.58 -12.87 6.25
CA THR A 142 -8.23 -13.41 6.02
C THR A 142 -7.27 -12.30 5.59
N ALA A 143 -7.66 -11.48 4.61
CA ALA A 143 -6.85 -10.36 4.16
C ALA A 143 -6.57 -9.34 5.27
N SER A 144 -7.58 -9.04 6.10
CA SER A 144 -7.42 -8.16 7.27
C SER A 144 -6.44 -8.75 8.30
N HIS A 145 -6.60 -10.02 8.66
CA HIS A 145 -5.75 -10.67 9.66
C HIS A 145 -4.27 -10.76 9.24
N PHE A 146 -4.02 -10.94 7.94
CA PHE A 146 -2.67 -11.12 7.40
C PHE A 146 -2.11 -9.85 6.71
N TYR A 147 -2.80 -8.72 6.81
CA TYR A 147 -2.39 -7.45 6.18
C TYR A 147 -2.14 -7.56 4.67
N ILE A 148 -2.97 -8.33 3.97
CA ILE A 148 -2.88 -8.50 2.51
C ILE A 148 -3.65 -7.36 1.84
N ARG A 149 -3.03 -6.70 0.85
CA ARG A 149 -3.66 -5.59 0.12
C ARG A 149 -4.86 -6.07 -0.71
N SER A 150 -5.90 -5.23 -0.81
CA SER A 150 -7.09 -5.46 -1.65
C SER A 150 -6.72 -5.71 -3.12
N ALA A 151 -5.76 -4.96 -3.64
CA ALA A 151 -5.24 -5.12 -4.99
C ALA A 151 -4.58 -6.50 -5.25
N SER A 152 -3.97 -7.09 -4.22
CA SER A 152 -3.42 -8.45 -4.30
C SER A 152 -4.54 -9.48 -4.36
N ILE A 153 -5.56 -9.33 -3.50
CA ILE A 153 -6.75 -10.19 -3.52
C ILE A 153 -7.47 -10.11 -4.87
N GLU A 154 -7.60 -8.92 -5.46
CA GLU A 154 -8.13 -8.74 -6.81
C GLU A 154 -7.34 -9.56 -7.85
N THR A 155 -6.02 -9.47 -7.79
CA THR A 155 -5.14 -10.22 -8.70
C THR A 155 -5.28 -11.73 -8.49
N PHE A 156 -5.35 -12.18 -7.24
CA PHE A 156 -5.53 -13.60 -6.91
C PHE A 156 -6.87 -14.14 -7.38
N ASN A 157 -7.95 -13.37 -7.20
CA ASN A 157 -9.27 -13.72 -7.70
C ASN A 157 -9.31 -13.83 -9.22
N ARG A 158 -8.64 -12.91 -9.94
CA ARG A 158 -8.53 -12.95 -11.41
C ARG A 158 -7.72 -14.15 -11.90
N MET A 159 -6.74 -14.59 -11.12
CA MET A 159 -5.94 -15.80 -11.40
C MET A 159 -6.59 -17.10 -10.91
N ASN A 160 -7.88 -17.07 -10.54
CA ASN A 160 -8.65 -18.23 -10.08
C ASN A 160 -8.05 -18.93 -8.85
N MET A 161 -7.53 -18.15 -7.88
CA MET A 161 -7.13 -18.68 -6.58
C MET A 161 -8.28 -19.48 -5.94
N GLY A 162 -7.99 -20.70 -5.49
CA GLY A 162 -8.98 -21.60 -4.89
C GLY A 162 -9.66 -22.56 -5.88
N ALA A 163 -9.15 -22.68 -7.11
CA ALA A 163 -9.56 -23.75 -8.02
C ALA A 163 -9.19 -25.14 -7.44
N SER A 164 -10.08 -26.13 -7.58
CA SER A 164 -9.97 -27.46 -6.95
C SER A 164 -8.75 -28.31 -7.39
N ALA A 165 -8.00 -27.86 -8.39
CA ALA A 165 -6.86 -28.56 -8.97
C ALA A 165 -5.59 -27.68 -9.06
N MET A 166 -5.40 -26.77 -8.11
CA MET A 166 -4.23 -25.89 -8.08
C MET A 166 -2.97 -26.64 -7.63
N SER A 167 -1.92 -26.62 -8.44
CA SER A 167 -0.60 -27.15 -8.07
C SER A 167 0.17 -26.18 -7.16
N ASP A 168 1.22 -26.67 -6.49
CA ASP A 168 2.11 -25.81 -5.70
C ASP A 168 2.79 -24.74 -6.58
N ASP A 169 3.12 -25.09 -7.83
CA ASP A 169 3.68 -24.18 -8.83
C ASP A 169 2.68 -23.08 -9.20
N ASP A 170 1.38 -23.41 -9.32
CA ASP A 170 0.31 -22.43 -9.56
C ASP A 170 0.14 -21.50 -8.37
N ALA A 171 0.10 -22.05 -7.15
CA ALA A 171 -0.05 -21.27 -5.93
C ALA A 171 1.10 -20.27 -5.75
N LEU A 172 2.34 -20.73 -5.97
CA LEU A 172 3.53 -19.89 -5.95
C LEU A 172 3.46 -18.81 -7.03
N ASN A 173 3.03 -19.17 -8.25
CA ASN A 173 2.91 -18.20 -9.34
C ASN A 173 1.89 -17.10 -9.01
N ILE A 174 0.72 -17.46 -8.45
CA ILE A 174 -0.29 -16.48 -8.01
C ILE A 174 0.29 -15.55 -6.95
N LEU A 175 0.99 -16.08 -5.95
CA LEU A 175 1.64 -15.31 -4.90
C LEU A 175 2.64 -14.30 -5.48
N CYS A 176 3.43 -14.71 -6.48
CA CYS A 176 4.44 -13.83 -7.09
C CYS A 176 3.85 -12.64 -7.85
N HIS A 177 2.55 -12.67 -8.16
CA HIS A 177 1.82 -11.54 -8.77
C HIS A 177 1.16 -10.62 -7.75
N ALA A 178 1.44 -10.79 -6.45
CA ALA A 178 0.91 -9.91 -5.41
C ALA A 178 1.38 -8.45 -5.60
N SER A 179 0.49 -7.50 -5.32
CA SER A 179 0.76 -6.06 -5.46
C SER A 179 1.83 -5.54 -4.49
N GLU A 180 2.14 -6.27 -3.43
CA GLU A 180 3.26 -5.98 -2.53
C GLU A 180 4.60 -6.00 -3.26
N PHE A 181 4.71 -6.75 -4.37
CA PHE A 181 5.91 -6.87 -5.19
C PHE A 181 5.97 -5.85 -6.34
N GLU A 182 5.04 -4.90 -6.44
CA GLU A 182 4.97 -3.90 -7.52
C GLU A 182 6.27 -3.08 -7.70
N ASN A 183 7.05 -2.92 -6.61
CA ASN A 183 8.28 -2.15 -6.60
C ASN A 183 9.51 -2.99 -6.96
N VAL A 184 9.36 -4.30 -7.13
CA VAL A 184 10.44 -5.18 -7.59
C VAL A 184 10.66 -4.92 -9.07
N LYS A 185 11.88 -4.50 -9.41
CA LYS A 185 12.30 -4.29 -10.80
C LYS A 185 13.36 -5.31 -11.17
N VAL A 186 13.23 -5.82 -12.39
CA VAL A 186 14.26 -6.66 -13.01
C VAL A 186 15.28 -5.75 -13.68
N ARG A 187 16.56 -6.06 -13.49
CA ARG A 187 17.68 -5.31 -14.06
C ARG A 187 18.49 -6.21 -14.99
N PRO A 188 18.86 -5.75 -16.19
CA PRO A 188 19.55 -6.59 -17.17
C PRO A 188 20.84 -7.25 -16.64
N GLU A 189 21.56 -6.56 -15.75
CA GLU A 189 22.82 -7.07 -15.17
C GLU A 189 22.64 -8.30 -14.26
N GLU A 190 21.43 -8.53 -13.73
CA GLU A 190 21.17 -9.64 -12.79
C GLU A 190 20.60 -10.89 -13.50
N LEU A 191 20.14 -10.76 -14.75
CA LEU A 191 19.53 -11.85 -15.52
C LEU A 191 20.43 -13.09 -15.64
N PRO A 192 21.74 -12.99 -15.94
CA PRO A 192 22.60 -14.16 -16.06
C PRO A 192 22.77 -14.93 -14.75
N GLU A 193 22.62 -14.25 -13.61
CA GLU A 193 22.66 -14.85 -12.29
C GLU A 193 21.31 -15.49 -11.94
N MET A 194 20.21 -14.79 -12.24
CA MET A 194 18.85 -15.33 -12.09
C MET A 194 18.67 -16.63 -12.87
N ASP A 195 19.20 -16.73 -14.09
CA ASP A 195 19.14 -17.95 -14.92
C ASP A 195 19.93 -19.12 -14.33
N LYS A 196 20.98 -18.86 -13.53
CA LYS A 196 21.70 -19.90 -12.81
C LYS A 196 20.87 -20.38 -11.62
N VAL A 197 20.39 -19.46 -10.80
CA VAL A 197 19.59 -19.76 -9.60
C VAL A 197 18.29 -20.47 -9.98
N LYS A 198 17.66 -20.08 -11.10
CA LYS A 198 16.45 -20.73 -11.62
C LYS A 198 16.61 -22.24 -11.85
N LYS A 199 17.81 -22.72 -12.18
CA LYS A 199 18.07 -24.15 -12.40
C LYS A 199 18.10 -24.95 -11.10
N GLU A 200 18.26 -24.28 -9.97
CA GLU A 200 18.26 -24.87 -8.62
C GLU A 200 16.88 -24.79 -7.96
N CYS A 201 15.89 -24.17 -8.63
CA CYS A 201 14.52 -24.07 -8.14
C CYS A 201 13.80 -25.44 -8.18
N PRO A 202 13.20 -25.89 -7.06
CA PRO A 202 12.47 -27.16 -7.03
C PRO A 202 11.11 -27.12 -7.75
N LEU A 203 10.48 -25.94 -7.85
CA LEU A 203 9.18 -25.74 -8.49
C LEU A 203 9.34 -25.02 -9.84
N GLU A 204 8.40 -25.26 -10.75
CA GLU A 204 8.43 -24.63 -12.07
C GLU A 204 8.16 -23.13 -11.97
N VAL A 205 9.08 -22.33 -12.50
CA VAL A 205 8.90 -20.88 -12.60
C VAL A 205 8.09 -20.56 -13.87
N LYS A 206 6.78 -20.34 -13.70
CA LYS A 206 5.82 -20.12 -14.80
C LYS A 206 5.95 -18.76 -15.48
N SER A 207 6.36 -17.73 -14.75
CA SER A 207 6.60 -16.39 -15.30
C SER A 207 8.02 -16.24 -15.86
N PRO A 208 8.21 -15.44 -16.94
CA PRO A 208 9.54 -15.07 -17.43
C PRO A 208 10.36 -14.37 -16.35
N VAL A 209 11.68 -14.62 -16.30
CA VAL A 209 12.58 -14.01 -15.29
C VAL A 209 12.81 -12.52 -15.54
N GLU A 210 12.52 -12.08 -16.76
CA GLU A 210 12.50 -10.68 -17.19
C GLU A 210 11.33 -9.90 -16.59
N GLU A 211 10.32 -10.60 -16.06
CA GLU A 211 9.19 -10.02 -15.36
C GLU A 211 9.39 -10.06 -13.84
N ALA A 212 8.79 -9.10 -13.14
CA ALA A 212 8.86 -9.02 -11.68
C ALA A 212 8.37 -10.33 -11.01
N ALA A 213 7.29 -10.93 -11.50
CA ALA A 213 6.76 -12.18 -10.95
C ALA A 213 7.74 -13.35 -11.09
N GLY A 214 8.43 -13.49 -12.22
CA GLY A 214 9.44 -14.54 -12.40
C GLY A 214 10.65 -14.32 -11.49
N LYS A 215 11.13 -13.09 -11.37
CA LYS A 215 12.19 -12.73 -10.43
C LYS A 215 11.81 -13.05 -8.98
N VAL A 216 10.60 -12.65 -8.54
CA VAL A 216 10.11 -12.94 -7.19
C VAL A 216 10.03 -14.45 -6.94
N SER A 217 9.53 -15.22 -7.91
CA SER A 217 9.45 -16.68 -7.81
C SER A 217 10.83 -17.31 -7.60
N VAL A 218 11.82 -16.94 -8.42
CA VAL A 218 13.19 -17.46 -8.29
C VAL A 218 13.78 -17.07 -6.93
N LEU A 219 13.65 -15.81 -6.50
CA LEU A 219 14.20 -15.34 -5.22
C LEU A 219 13.54 -16.04 -4.02
N LEU A 220 12.23 -16.24 -4.05
CA LEU A 220 11.51 -16.90 -2.96
C LEU A 220 11.92 -18.36 -2.84
N GLN A 221 12.05 -19.06 -3.97
CA GLN A 221 12.53 -20.44 -3.99
C GLN A 221 14.00 -20.53 -3.57
N ALA A 222 14.86 -19.63 -4.03
CA ALA A 222 16.27 -19.56 -3.62
C ALA A 222 16.42 -19.36 -2.10
N TYR A 223 15.57 -18.50 -1.51
CA TYR A 223 15.54 -18.29 -0.07
C TYR A 223 15.15 -19.56 0.70
N VAL A 224 14.08 -20.25 0.26
CA VAL A 224 13.65 -21.51 0.90
C VAL A 224 14.71 -22.60 0.76
N SER A 225 15.33 -22.70 -0.42
CA SER A 225 16.40 -23.67 -0.72
C SER A 225 17.77 -23.29 -0.12
N GLN A 226 17.90 -22.12 0.51
CA GLN A 226 19.16 -21.59 1.07
C GLN A 226 20.29 -21.53 0.03
N VAL A 227 19.95 -21.23 -1.22
CA VAL A 227 20.92 -21.04 -2.30
C VAL A 227 21.72 -19.76 -2.02
N ARG A 228 23.04 -19.83 -2.22
CA ARG A 228 23.88 -18.62 -2.13
C ARG A 228 23.75 -17.84 -3.43
N VAL A 229 23.13 -16.67 -3.33
CA VAL A 229 23.12 -15.61 -4.35
C VAL A 229 24.26 -14.66 -4.02
#